data_AF-A0A919XVJ3-F1
#
_entry.id   AF-A0A919XVJ3-F1
#
_cell.length_a   1.000
_cell.length_b   1.000
_cell.length_c   1.000
_cell.angle_alpha   90.00
_cell.angle_beta   90.00
_cell.angle_gamma   90.00
#
_symmetry.space_group_name_H-M   'P 1'
#
loop_
_entity.id
_entity.type
_entity.pdbx_description
1 polymer ?
#
loop_
_entity_poly.entity_id
_entity_poly.type
_entity_poly.pdbx_seq_one_letter_code
_entity_poly.pdbx_strand_id
1 'polypeptide(L)' 'MSEESIAKVFSSGEQGANGLLENMGLRSVHERLRLTFGENYGLSIQSIPNQYTKMMLRLPFRKDLL' A
#
# COMPACT_ATOMS: atom_id res chain seq x y z
N MET A 1 -6.33 -6.98 -9.78
CA MET A 1 -4.89 -7.25 -9.58
C MET A 1 -4.70 -8.72 -9.22
N SER A 2 -3.63 -9.37 -9.68
CA SER A 2 -3.25 -10.71 -9.20
C SER A 2 -2.54 -10.63 -7.85
N GLU A 3 -2.47 -11.75 -7.14
CA GLU A 3 -1.72 -11.84 -5.88
C GLU A 3 -0.23 -11.50 -6.06
N GLU A 4 0.37 -11.94 -7.18
CA GLU A 4 1.75 -11.60 -7.52
C GLU A 4 1.95 -10.09 -7.69
N SER A 5 1.01 -9.41 -8.38
CA SER A 5 1.06 -7.96 -8.50
C SER A 5 0.91 -7.27 -7.14
N ILE A 6 0.09 -7.80 -6.23
CA ILE A 6 -0.08 -7.26 -4.88
C ILE A 6 1.23 -7.42 -4.06
N ALA A 7 1.85 -8.59 -4.10
CA ALA A 7 3.12 -8.84 -3.41
C ALA A 7 4.22 -7.89 -3.90
N LYS A 8 4.23 -7.58 -5.20
CA LYS A 8 5.15 -6.63 -5.83
C LYS A 8 4.98 -5.18 -5.36
N VAL A 9 3.80 -4.77 -4.89
CA VAL A 9 3.60 -3.43 -4.29
C VAL A 9 4.42 -3.29 -3.00
N PHE A 10 4.55 -4.37 -2.23
CA PHE A 10 5.19 -4.35 -0.92
C PHE A 10 6.65 -4.82 -0.92
N SER A 11 7.17 -5.34 -2.03
CA SER A 11 8.54 -5.85 -2.11
C SER A 11 9.58 -4.77 -2.48
N SER A 12 10.82 -4.97 -2.02
CA SER A 12 11.93 -4.01 -2.17
C SER A 12 12.73 -4.13 -3.48
N GLY A 13 12.31 -4.95 -4.43
CA GLY A 13 13.09 -5.28 -5.64
C GLY A 13 12.78 -4.40 -6.85
N GLU A 14 13.83 -4.03 -7.60
CA GLU A 14 13.74 -3.24 -8.83
C GLU A 14 12.81 -3.86 -9.87
N GLN A 15 11.91 -3.05 -10.43
CA GLN A 15 11.10 -3.41 -11.59
C GLN A 15 11.34 -2.38 -12.69
N GLY A 16 11.20 -2.78 -13.96
CA GLY A 16 11.47 -1.90 -15.11
C GLY A 16 10.63 -0.61 -15.12
N ALA A 17 11.10 0.36 -15.91
CA ALA A 17 10.70 1.78 -15.96
C ALA A 17 9.19 2.10 -15.94
N ASN A 18 8.31 1.20 -16.39
CA ASN A 18 6.87 1.46 -16.45
C ASN A 18 6.09 1.09 -15.16
N GLY A 19 6.61 0.18 -14.32
CA GLY A 19 5.94 -0.25 -13.08
C GLY A 19 6.47 0.41 -11.79
N LEU A 20 7.58 1.15 -11.91
CA LEU A 20 8.26 1.80 -10.79
C LEU A 20 7.44 2.94 -10.18
N LEU A 21 6.81 3.77 -11.00
CA LEU A 21 6.09 4.97 -10.52
C LEU A 21 4.75 4.64 -9.84
N GLU A 22 3.97 3.71 -10.39
CA GLU A 22 2.67 3.32 -9.82
C GLU A 22 2.82 2.62 -8.46
N ASN A 23 3.84 1.77 -8.31
CA ASN A 23 4.04 0.99 -7.09
C ASN A 23 4.85 1.76 -6.02
N MET A 24 5.73 2.69 -6.42
CA MET A 24 6.46 3.53 -5.45
C MET A 24 5.53 4.38 -4.59
N GLY A 25 4.43 4.90 -5.15
CA GLY A 25 3.49 5.73 -4.41
C GLY A 25 2.84 4.98 -3.24
N LEU A 26 2.23 3.83 -3.53
CA LEU A 26 1.54 3.00 -2.53
C LEU A 26 2.52 2.45 -1.49
N ARG A 27 3.68 1.95 -1.93
CA ARG A 27 4.74 1.47 -1.02
C ARG A 27 5.21 2.57 -0.08
N SER A 28 5.52 3.73 -0.62
CA SER A 28 6.01 4.85 0.19
C SER A 28 4.99 5.30 1.23
N VAL A 29 3.69 5.26 0.92
CA VAL A 29 2.64 5.53 1.92
C VAL A 29 2.62 4.43 2.98
N HIS A 30 2.67 3.15 2.59
CA HIS A 30 2.68 2.02 3.54
C HIS A 30 3.85 2.10 4.52
N GLU A 31 5.07 2.26 3.99
CA GLU A 31 6.28 2.33 4.79
C GLU A 31 6.28 3.55 5.70
N ARG A 32 5.91 4.74 5.20
CA ARG A 32 5.84 5.93 6.05
C ARG A 32 4.83 5.77 7.19
N LEU A 33 3.68 5.15 6.94
CA LEU A 33 2.70 4.90 7.99
C LEU A 33 3.25 3.96 9.07
N ARG A 34 3.93 2.88 8.67
CA ARG A 34 4.56 1.93 9.62
C ARG A 34 5.70 2.58 10.41
N LEU A 35 6.59 3.31 9.73
CA LEU A 35 7.69 4.01 10.36
C LEU A 35 7.23 5.12 11.32
N THR A 36 6.12 5.79 11.01
CA THR A 36 5.64 6.93 11.82
C THR A 36 4.73 6.50 12.97
N PHE A 37 3.86 5.51 12.76
CA PHE A 37 2.78 5.16 13.70
C PHE A 37 2.86 3.72 14.22
N GLY A 38 3.80 2.93 13.71
CA GLY A 38 4.02 1.53 14.07
C GLY A 38 3.43 0.53 13.07
N GLU A 39 3.85 -0.72 13.20
CA GLU A 39 3.56 -1.84 12.30
C GLU A 39 2.08 -2.14 12.08
N ASN A 40 1.23 -1.69 13.00
CA ASN A 40 -0.22 -1.86 12.91
C ASN A 40 -0.89 -0.93 11.89
N TYR A 41 -0.18 0.04 11.30
CA TYR A 41 -0.71 1.01 10.34
C TYR A 41 -0.23 0.71 8.92
N GLY A 42 -0.91 1.25 7.89
CA GLY A 42 -0.50 1.06 6.50
C GLY A 42 -1.66 0.81 5.55
N LEU A 43 -1.32 0.22 4.39
CA LEU A 43 -2.24 -0.19 3.34
C LEU A 43 -2.42 -1.70 3.34
N SER A 44 -3.63 -2.14 3.02
CA SER A 44 -3.92 -3.52 2.64
C SER A 44 -4.72 -3.54 1.33
N ILE A 45 -4.49 -4.57 0.53
CA ILE A 45 -5.09 -4.71 -0.80
C ILE A 45 -5.78 -6.07 -0.87
N GLN A 46 -7.04 -6.06 -1.27
CA GLN A 46 -7.80 -7.25 -1.62
C GLN A 46 -8.26 -7.11 -3.06
N SER A 47 -8.03 -8.11 -3.90
CA SER A 47 -8.49 -8.09 -5.28
C SER A 47 -8.94 -9.46 -5.71
N ILE A 48 -9.99 -9.50 -6.52
CA ILE A 48 -10.38 -10.71 -7.25
C ILE A 48 -10.06 -10.46 -8.74
N PRO A 49 -9.35 -11.38 -9.43
CA PRO A 49 -9.08 -11.24 -10.86
C PRO A 49 -10.38 -11.03 -11.65
N ASN A 50 -10.31 -10.18 -12.68
CA ASN A 50 -11.45 -9.79 -13.52
C ASN A 50 -12.61 -9.10 -12.76
N GLN A 51 -12.37 -8.65 -11.54
CA GLN A 51 -13.27 -7.79 -10.78
C GLN A 51 -12.53 -6.50 -10.37
N TYR A 52 -13.02 -5.83 -9.33
CA TYR A 52 -12.40 -4.65 -8.74
C TYR A 52 -11.30 -4.98 -7.73
N THR A 53 -10.52 -3.97 -7.37
CA THR A 53 -9.52 -4.00 -6.31
C THR A 53 -9.98 -3.10 -5.16
N LYS A 54 -10.01 -3.65 -3.95
CA LYS A 54 -10.30 -2.93 -2.71
C LYS A 54 -8.99 -2.58 -2.02
N MET A 55 -8.79 -1.30 -1.75
CA MET A 55 -7.67 -0.79 -0.95
C MET A 55 -8.21 -0.27 0.38
N MET A 56 -7.51 -0.57 1.47
CA MET A 56 -7.89 -0.15 2.81
C MET A 56 -6.68 0.49 3.49
N LEU A 57 -6.86 1.71 4.00
CA LEU A 57 -5.87 2.43 4.81
C LEU A 57 -6.25 2.32 6.28
N ARG A 58 -5.25 2.05 7.13
CA ARG A 58 -5.36 2.23 8.57
C ARG A 58 -4.53 3.44 8.97
N LEU A 59 -5.21 4.46 9.47
CA LEU A 59 -4.64 5.74 9.86
C LEU A 59 -4.91 6.03 11.34
N PRO A 60 -4.00 6.75 12.02
CA PRO A 60 -4.29 7.28 13.34
C PRO A 60 -5.33 8.40 13.24
N PHE A 61 -6.20 8.47 14.25
CA PHE A 61 -7.20 9.51 14.37
C PHE A 61 -6.81 10.48 15.51
N ARG A 62 -6.80 11.78 15.22
CA ARG A 62 -6.56 12.84 16.22
C ARG A 62 -7.89 13.47 16.61
N LYS A 63 -8.26 13.34 17.89
CA LYS A 63 -9.56 13.76 18.43
C LYS A 63 -9.62 15.27 18.73
N ASP A 64 -8.48 15.93 18.81
CA ASP A 64 -8.27 17.34 19.14
C ASP A 64 -8.54 18.32 17.98
N LEU A 65 -8.92 17.81 16.80
CA LEU A 65 -9.23 18.59 15.60
C LEU A 65 -10.75 18.67 15.29
N LEU A 66 -11.60 18.26 16.23
CA LEU A 66 -13.07 18.34 16.17
C LEU A 66 -13.60 19.21 17.30
#